data_AF-A0A7S1Q0V5-F1
#
_entry.id   AF-A0A7S1Q0V5-F1
#
_cell.length_a   1.000
_cell.length_b   1.000
_cell.length_c   1.000
_cell.angle_alpha   90.00
_cell.angle_beta   90.00
_cell.angle_gamma   90.00
#
_symmetry.space_group_name_H-M   'P 1'
#
loop_
_entity.id
_entity.type
_entity.pdbx_description
1 polymer ?
#
loop_
_entity_poly.entity_id
_entity_poly.type
_entity_poly.pdbx_seq_one_letter_code
_entity_poly.pdbx_strand_id
1 'polypeptide(L)'
;EPSWRSALSPLFTKPYMRAIEATLTTEKNKGTKVFPPLPMVFSAFNECPLSGLKVVLIGQDPYHDDNQAHGMCFSVLPGIKPPPSLVNMYKELSEDIPGFVAPPHGYLGAW
;
A
#
# COMPACT_ATOMS: atom_id res chain seq x y z
N GLU A 1 12.62 2.31 -5.68
CA GLU A 1 13.37 3.40 -5.04
C GLU A 1 14.69 2.87 -4.43
N PRO A 2 15.87 3.47 -4.71
CA PRO A 2 17.17 2.92 -4.30
C PRO A 2 17.52 3.03 -2.80
N SER A 3 17.09 4.08 -2.11
CA SER A 3 17.46 4.30 -0.70
C SER A 3 16.83 3.26 0.23
N TRP A 4 15.56 2.92 0.04
CA TRP A 4 14.87 1.83 0.72
C TRP A 4 15.45 0.47 0.36
N ARG A 5 15.77 0.23 -0.92
CA ARG A 5 16.42 -1.03 -1.32
C ARG A 5 17.74 -1.24 -0.58
N SER A 6 18.56 -0.19 -0.47
CA SER A 6 19.82 -0.25 0.29
C SER A 6 19.56 -0.51 1.78
N ALA A 7 18.65 0.24 2.40
CA ALA A 7 18.34 0.13 3.81
C ALA A 7 17.74 -1.24 4.20
N LEU A 8 16.89 -1.81 3.34
CA LEU A 8 16.18 -3.06 3.59
C LEU A 8 16.93 -4.30 3.06
N SER A 9 17.95 -4.14 2.23
CA SER A 9 18.73 -5.24 1.63
C SER A 9 19.16 -6.33 2.64
N PRO A 10 19.69 -5.98 3.84
CA PRO A 10 20.08 -6.97 4.82
C PRO A 10 18.92 -7.87 5.31
N LEU A 11 17.68 -7.37 5.27
CA LEU A 11 16.49 -8.10 5.72
C LEU A 11 16.14 -9.23 4.76
N PHE A 12 16.29 -9.04 3.45
CA PHE A 12 15.90 -10.03 2.44
C PHE A 12 16.69 -11.35 2.54
N THR A 13 17.87 -11.33 3.17
CA THR A 13 18.68 -12.54 3.40
C THR A 13 18.27 -13.32 4.66
N LYS A 14 17.46 -12.70 5.54
CA LYS A 14 17.07 -13.29 6.82
C LYS A 14 16.15 -14.51 6.62
N PRO A 15 16.25 -15.55 7.47
CA PRO A 15 15.44 -16.76 7.33
C PRO A 15 13.93 -16.49 7.26
N TYR A 16 13.42 -15.54 8.05
CA TYR A 16 11.99 -15.22 8.07
C TYR A 16 11.51 -14.58 6.75
N MET A 17 12.32 -13.72 6.12
CA MET A 17 11.97 -13.12 4.82
C MET A 17 11.93 -14.19 3.72
N ARG A 18 12.92 -15.10 3.71
CA ARG A 18 12.93 -16.24 2.77
C ARG A 18 11.73 -17.16 2.97
N ALA A 19 11.30 -17.37 4.23
CA ALA A 19 10.10 -18.16 4.53
C ALA A 19 8.82 -17.50 4.02
N ILE A 20 8.69 -16.17 4.15
CA ILE A 20 7.56 -15.40 3.60
C ILE A 20 7.51 -15.53 2.08
N GLU A 21 8.64 -15.30 1.38
CA GLU A 21 8.72 -15.42 -0.07
C GLU A 21 8.36 -16.84 -0.56
N ALA A 22 8.88 -17.87 0.11
CA ALA A 22 8.59 -19.26 -0.22
C ALA A 22 7.11 -19.60 -0.04
N THR A 23 6.48 -19.08 1.02
CA THR A 23 5.04 -19.27 1.29
C THR A 23 4.20 -18.63 0.20
N LEU A 24 4.45 -17.35 -0.12
CA LEU A 24 3.72 -16.63 -1.16
C LEU A 24 3.90 -17.25 -2.54
N THR A 25 5.11 -17.72 -2.87
CA THR A 25 5.40 -18.42 -4.13
C THR A 25 4.63 -19.74 -4.21
N THR A 26 4.58 -20.49 -3.11
CA THR A 26 3.84 -21.75 -3.03
C THR A 26 2.35 -21.53 -3.27
N GLU A 27 1.76 -20.53 -2.59
CA GLU A 27 0.33 -20.21 -2.76
C GLU A 27 0.01 -19.74 -4.18
N LYS A 28 0.87 -18.89 -4.76
CA LYS A 28 0.73 -18.48 -6.16
C LYS A 28 0.76 -19.69 -7.11
N ASN A 29 1.68 -20.64 -6.91
CA ASN A 29 1.80 -21.84 -7.75
C ASN A 29 0.62 -22.80 -7.62
N LYS A 30 -0.11 -22.77 -6.49
CA LYS A 30 -1.38 -23.50 -6.31
C LYS A 30 -2.56 -22.83 -7.03
N GLY A 31 -2.37 -21.64 -7.58
CA GLY A 31 -3.44 -20.83 -8.17
C GLY A 31 -4.21 -19.98 -7.15
N THR A 32 -3.72 -19.88 -5.90
CA THR A 32 -4.31 -18.97 -4.91
C THR A 32 -4.17 -17.53 -5.41
N LYS A 33 -5.28 -16.79 -5.39
CA LYS A 33 -5.29 -15.36 -5.73
C LYS A 33 -4.70 -14.57 -4.57
N VAL A 34 -3.58 -13.91 -4.81
CA VAL A 34 -2.85 -13.10 -3.81
C VAL A 34 -2.88 -11.65 -4.24
N PHE A 35 -3.16 -10.75 -3.28
CA PHE A 35 -3.19 -9.31 -3.49
C PHE A 35 -2.13 -8.60 -2.63
N PRO A 36 -1.62 -7.45 -3.08
CA PRO A 36 -1.74 -6.91 -4.44
C PRO A 36 -0.91 -7.73 -5.45
N PRO A 37 -0.98 -7.45 -6.76
CA PRO A 37 -0.05 -8.01 -7.72
C PRO A 37 1.41 -7.82 -7.30
N LEU A 38 2.27 -8.82 -7.53
CA LEU A 38 3.66 -8.83 -7.05
C LEU A 38 4.45 -7.52 -7.33
N PRO A 39 4.35 -6.89 -8.52
CA PRO A 39 5.05 -5.61 -8.78
C PRO A 39 4.63 -4.47 -7.86
N MET A 40 3.44 -4.55 -7.27
CA MET A 40 2.84 -3.52 -6.41
C MET A 40 3.05 -3.78 -4.91
N VAL A 41 3.63 -4.91 -4.50
CA VAL A 41 3.79 -5.25 -3.06
C VAL A 41 4.59 -4.17 -2.31
N PHE A 42 5.56 -3.54 -2.96
CA PHE A 42 6.41 -2.50 -2.37
C PHE A 42 6.09 -1.08 -2.84
N SER A 43 4.88 -0.80 -3.36
CA SER A 43 4.52 0.52 -3.90
C SER A 43 4.77 1.65 -2.91
N ALA A 44 4.37 1.52 -1.63
CA ALA A 44 4.61 2.55 -0.62
C ALA A 44 6.08 2.97 -0.49
N PHE A 45 7.03 2.02 -0.59
CA PHE A 45 8.47 2.32 -0.58
C PHE A 45 8.95 2.89 -1.93
N ASN A 46 8.31 2.52 -3.03
CA ASN A 46 8.69 3.00 -4.35
C ASN A 46 8.26 4.44 -4.61
N GLU A 47 7.14 4.87 -4.04
CA GLU A 47 6.55 6.21 -4.22
C GLU A 47 7.13 7.25 -3.23
N CYS A 48 7.64 6.83 -2.07
CA CYS A 48 8.20 7.72 -1.06
C CYS A 48 9.70 7.44 -0.83
N PRO A 49 10.64 8.29 -1.27
CA PRO A 49 12.06 8.11 -0.96
C PRO A 49 12.32 8.26 0.54
N LEU A 50 13.24 7.45 1.09
CA LEU A 50 13.52 7.42 2.52
C LEU A 50 13.89 8.81 3.09
N SER A 51 14.63 9.61 2.34
CA SER A 51 15.02 10.98 2.74
C SER A 51 13.86 11.98 2.73
N GLY A 52 12.78 11.69 2.02
CA GLY A 52 11.57 12.51 1.95
C GLY A 52 10.48 12.07 2.91
N LEU A 53 10.69 10.99 3.66
CA LEU A 53 9.71 10.45 4.60
C LEU A 53 9.43 11.45 5.73
N LYS A 54 8.15 11.76 5.95
CA LYS A 54 7.69 12.69 6.99
C LYS A 54 6.62 12.10 7.90
N VAL A 55 5.69 11.35 7.32
CA VAL A 55 4.55 10.76 8.03
C VAL A 55 4.47 9.29 7.65
N VAL A 56 4.15 8.43 8.63
CA VAL A 56 3.92 7.00 8.42
C VAL A 56 2.47 6.69 8.81
N LEU A 57 1.68 6.27 7.83
CA LEU A 57 0.34 5.73 8.06
C LEU A 57 0.39 4.20 7.99
N ILE A 58 -0.12 3.53 9.02
CA ILE A 58 -0.07 2.07 9.14
C ILE A 58 -1.48 1.51 8.98
N GLY A 59 -1.67 0.68 7.96
CA GLY A 59 -2.84 -0.19 7.82
C GLY A 59 -2.55 -1.60 8.33
N GLN A 60 -3.59 -2.43 8.40
CA GLN A 60 -3.47 -3.83 8.82
C GLN A 60 -3.21 -4.76 7.63
N ASP A 61 -4.24 -4.98 6.80
CA ASP A 61 -4.19 -5.89 5.66
C ASP A 61 -4.47 -5.15 4.34
N PRO A 62 -3.95 -5.65 3.20
CA PRO A 62 -4.37 -5.16 1.89
C PRO A 62 -5.86 -5.41 1.64
N TYR A 63 -6.48 -4.58 0.80
CA TYR A 63 -7.80 -4.90 0.25
C TYR A 63 -7.78 -6.24 -0.51
N HIS A 64 -8.87 -7.02 -0.39
CA HIS A 64 -8.97 -8.38 -0.90
C HIS A 64 -9.80 -8.53 -2.18
N ASP A 65 -10.38 -7.44 -2.69
CA ASP A 65 -11.16 -7.45 -3.92
C ASP A 65 -10.32 -7.04 -5.14
N ASP A 66 -10.80 -7.44 -6.31
CA ASP A 66 -10.14 -7.18 -7.58
C ASP A 66 -9.93 -5.70 -7.84
N ASN A 67 -8.70 -5.37 -8.25
CA ASN A 67 -8.27 -4.03 -8.62
C ASN A 67 -8.34 -2.99 -7.48
N GLN A 68 -8.54 -3.39 -6.22
CA GLN A 68 -8.50 -2.46 -5.09
C GLN A 68 -7.07 -2.24 -4.58
N ALA A 69 -6.42 -3.29 -4.07
CA ALA A 69 -5.10 -3.18 -3.45
C ALA A 69 -4.00 -2.92 -4.48
N HIS A 70 -3.15 -1.93 -4.21
CA HIS A 70 -2.01 -1.57 -5.04
C HIS A 70 -0.74 -1.22 -4.25
N GLY A 71 -0.66 -1.68 -3.00
CA GLY A 71 0.55 -1.57 -2.18
C GLY A 71 0.69 -0.31 -1.33
N MET A 72 -0.39 0.46 -1.18
CA MET A 72 -0.48 1.58 -0.24
C MET A 72 -1.72 1.40 0.63
N CYS A 73 -1.58 1.55 1.95
CA CYS A 73 -2.70 1.38 2.87
C CYS A 73 -3.80 2.43 2.61
N PHE A 74 -5.06 2.04 2.82
CA PHE A 74 -6.28 2.85 2.59
C PHE A 74 -6.53 3.31 1.14
N SER A 75 -5.54 3.20 0.26
CA SER A 75 -5.57 3.67 -1.12
C SER A 75 -6.12 2.61 -2.06
N VAL A 76 -6.90 3.03 -3.06
CA VAL A 76 -7.39 2.18 -4.16
C VAL A 76 -7.03 2.78 -5.52
N LEU A 77 -6.98 1.95 -6.57
CA LEU A 77 -6.68 2.44 -7.92
C LEU A 77 -7.73 3.44 -8.44
N PRO A 78 -7.36 4.35 -9.37
CA PRO A 78 -8.30 5.25 -10.02
C PRO A 78 -9.49 4.50 -10.65
N GLY A 79 -10.68 5.07 -10.55
CA GLY A 79 -11.93 4.44 -11.01
C GLY A 79 -12.58 3.49 -9.99
N ILE A 80 -11.87 3.11 -8.93
CA ILE A 80 -12.45 2.37 -7.81
C ILE A 80 -13.03 3.33 -6.78
N LYS A 81 -14.23 3.01 -6.29
CA LYS A 81 -14.90 3.80 -5.25
C LYS A 81 -14.07 3.78 -3.96
N PRO A 82 -13.90 4.93 -3.27
CA PRO A 82 -13.25 4.97 -1.97
C PRO A 82 -13.89 3.97 -0.99
N PRO A 83 -13.09 3.12 -0.32
CA PRO A 83 -13.61 2.21 0.70
C PRO A 83 -14.15 2.97 1.92
N PRO A 84 -15.03 2.38 2.74
CA PRO A 84 -15.66 3.06 3.88
C PRO A 84 -14.67 3.72 4.84
N SER A 85 -13.52 3.06 5.10
CA SER A 85 -12.46 3.62 5.95
C SER A 85 -11.89 4.92 5.38
N LEU A 86 -11.62 4.96 4.08
CA LEU A 86 -11.11 6.18 3.42
C LEU A 86 -12.18 7.27 3.35
N VAL A 87 -13.45 6.90 3.14
CA VAL A 87 -14.57 7.86 3.21
C VAL A 87 -14.62 8.53 4.58
N ASN A 88 -14.42 7.78 5.67
CA ASN A 88 -14.39 8.36 7.00
C ASN A 88 -13.16 9.25 7.22
N MET A 89 -11.99 8.88 6.70
CA MET A 89 -10.81 9.75 6.71
C MET A 89 -11.05 11.06 5.94
N TYR A 90 -11.73 11.02 4.78
CA TYR A 90 -12.07 12.23 4.04
C TYR A 90 -13.10 13.10 4.74
N LYS A 91 -14.04 12.53 5.50
CA LYS A 91 -14.96 13.30 6.35
C LYS A 91 -14.18 14.07 7.42
N GLU A 92 -13.32 13.38 8.15
CA GLU A 92 -12.44 13.99 9.17
C GLU A 92 -11.60 15.12 8.55
N LEU A 93 -10.94 14.85 7.42
CA LEU A 93 -10.14 15.86 6.73
C LEU A 93 -10.95 17.07 6.26
N SER A 94 -12.22 16.89 5.90
CA SER A 94 -13.11 17.98 5.50
C SER A 94 -13.57 18.83 6.68
N GLU A 95 -13.60 18.26 7.89
CA GLU A 95 -13.94 18.95 9.13
C GLU A 95 -12.71 19.66 9.75
N ASP A 96 -11.53 19.02 9.69
CA ASP A 96 -10.31 19.48 10.34
C ASP A 96 -9.48 20.46 9.48
N ILE A 97 -9.42 20.27 8.15
CA ILE A 97 -8.54 21.05 7.27
C ILE A 97 -9.36 22.10 6.49
N PRO A 98 -9.22 23.41 6.80
CA PRO A 98 -9.98 24.46 6.11
C PRO A 98 -9.76 24.45 4.60
N GLY A 99 -10.86 24.36 3.84
CA GLY A 99 -10.84 24.36 2.38
C GLY A 99 -10.50 23.02 1.74
N PHE A 100 -10.29 21.95 2.52
CA PHE A 100 -10.20 20.60 1.97
C PHE A 100 -11.56 20.17 1.40
N VAL A 101 -11.54 19.63 0.19
CA VAL A 101 -12.71 19.02 -0.45
C VAL A 101 -12.33 17.59 -0.81
N ALA A 102 -13.08 16.64 -0.26
CA ALA A 102 -12.86 15.22 -0.52
C ALA A 102 -12.84 14.93 -2.03
N PRO A 103 -11.77 14.30 -2.56
CA PRO A 103 -11.71 13.95 -3.97
C PRO A 103 -12.72 12.83 -4.29
N PRO A 104 -13.22 12.74 -5.53
CA PRO A 104 -14.16 11.70 -5.94
C PRO A 104 -13.48 10.34 -6.20
N HIS A 105 -12.21 10.15 -5.81
CA HIS A 105 -11.42 8.94 -6.02
C HIS A 105 -10.69 8.53 -4.74
N GLY A 106 -10.31 7.26 -4.65
CA GLY A 106 -9.57 6.74 -3.49
C GLY A 106 -8.07 6.56 -3.70
N TYR A 107 -7.52 7.11 -4.79
CA TYR A 107 -6.08 7.02 -5.08
C TYR A 107 -5.28 8.06 -4.30
N LEU A 108 -4.43 7.59 -3.38
CA LEU A 108 -3.62 8.41 -2.47
C LEU A 108 -2.16 8.55 -2.91
N GLY A 109 -1.80 8.28 -4.16
CA GLY A 109 -0.39 8.36 -4.61
C GLY A 109 0.24 9.75 -4.61
N ALA A 110 -0.53 10.79 -4.30
CA ALA A 110 -0.03 12.15 -4.13
C ALA A 110 0.26 12.52 -2.66
N TRP A 111 -0.07 11.64 -1.70
CA TRP A 111 0.26 11.80 -0.29
C TRP A 111 1.71 11.40 -0.03
#